data_AF-A0A9E1URP0-F1
#
_entry.id   AF-A0A9E1URP0-F1
#
_cell.length_a   1.000
_cell.length_b   1.000
_cell.length_c   1.000
_cell.angle_alpha   90.00
_cell.angle_beta   90.00
_cell.angle_gamma   90.00
#
_symmetry.space_group_name_H-M   'P 1'
#
loop_
_entity.id
_entity.type
_entity.pdbx_description
1 polymer ?
#
loop_
_entity_poly.entity_id
_entity_poly.type
_entity_poly.pdbx_seq_one_letter_code
_entity_poly.pdbx_strand_id
1 'polypeptide(L)' 'AHGHSLLAALHVAGSQSPSVVPYVEYLCQHQPHKQFFQQTVHAPVDGVIALPDAPGLGIELDRAP' A
#
# COMPACT_ATOMS: atom_id res chain seq x y z
N ALA A 1 -9.56 5.98 0.16
CA ALA A 1 -8.35 6.31 0.95
C ALA A 1 -7.27 6.86 0.03
N HIS A 2 -6.42 7.80 0.49
CA HIS A 2 -5.51 8.57 -0.36
C HIS A 2 -4.16 7.88 -0.60
N GLY A 3 -3.72 7.81 -1.85
CA GLY A 3 -2.57 7.01 -2.27
C GLY A 3 -1.20 7.54 -1.85
N HIS A 4 -1.05 8.79 -1.40
CA HIS A 4 0.28 9.35 -1.11
C HIS A 4 1.06 8.65 0.02
N SER A 5 0.33 7.94 0.90
CA SER A 5 0.84 7.08 1.97
C SER A 5 0.15 5.72 1.90
N LEU A 6 0.43 4.96 0.84
CA LEU A 6 -0.33 3.76 0.44
C LEU A 6 -0.58 2.79 1.59
N LEU A 7 0.44 2.35 2.32
CA LEU A 7 0.29 1.31 3.35
C LEU A 7 -0.58 1.76 4.53
N ALA A 8 -0.40 2.99 5.01
CA ALA A 8 -1.29 3.56 6.03
C ALA A 8 -2.74 3.65 5.53
N ALA A 9 -2.93 4.07 4.28
CA ALA A 9 -4.25 4.14 3.65
C ALA A 9 -4.90 2.75 3.48
N LEU A 10 -4.12 1.71 3.16
CA LEU A 10 -4.57 0.32 3.06
C LEU A 10 -5.04 -0.21 4.42
N HIS A 11 -4.29 0.01 5.51
CA HIS A 11 -4.73 -0.42 6.84
C HIS A 11 -6.01 0.28 7.28
N VAL A 12 -6.13 1.58 7.04
CA VAL A 12 -7.39 2.30 7.30
C VAL A 12 -8.52 1.73 6.46
N ALA A 13 -8.35 1.58 5.15
CA ALA A 13 -9.38 1.02 4.26
C ALA A 13 -9.77 -0.42 4.66
N GLY A 14 -8.80 -1.28 4.96
CA GLY A 14 -9.01 -2.67 5.37
C GLY A 14 -9.68 -2.82 6.74
N SER A 15 -9.64 -1.78 7.58
CA SER A 15 -10.38 -1.72 8.85
C SER A 15 -11.85 -1.29 8.69
N GLN A 16 -12.25 -0.85 7.50
CA GLN A 16 -13.61 -0.40 7.22
C GLN A 16 -14.42 -1.46 6.48
N SER A 17 -15.74 -1.38 6.58
CA SER A 17 -16.62 -2.15 5.70
C SER A 17 -16.37 -1.75 4.23
N PRO A 18 -16.39 -2.71 3.28
CA PRO A 18 -16.34 -2.41 1.85
C PRO A 18 -17.45 -1.45 1.38
N SER A 19 -18.58 -1.39 2.09
CA SER A 19 -19.67 -0.43 1.79
C SER A 19 -19.30 1.02 2.11
N VAL A 20 -18.32 1.24 2.99
CA VAL A 20 -17.84 2.58 3.40
C VAL A 20 -16.63 2.99 2.57
N VAL A 21 -15.70 2.07 2.32
CA VAL A 21 -14.51 2.30 1.50
C VAL A 21 -14.42 1.22 0.41
N PRO A 22 -15.11 1.40 -0.73
CA PRO A 22 -15.15 0.37 -1.78
C PRO A 22 -13.85 0.29 -2.59
N TYR A 23 -13.07 1.38 -2.66
CA TYR A 23 -11.85 1.47 -3.44
C TYR A 23 -10.76 2.28 -2.74
N VAL A 24 -9.51 2.01 -3.12
CA VAL A 24 -8.31 2.72 -2.68
C VAL A 24 -7.64 3.39 -3.89
N GLU A 25 -7.07 4.58 -3.68
CA GLU A 25 -6.32 5.26 -4.72
C GLU A 25 -4.89 4.70 -4.82
N TYR A 26 -4.46 4.36 -6.03
CA TYR A 26 -3.08 3.99 -6.34
C TYR A 26 -2.49 4.96 -7.36
N LEU A 27 -1.40 5.63 -6.99
CA LEU A 27 -0.75 6.63 -7.84
C LEU A 27 0.27 5.95 -8.77
N CYS A 28 -0.17 5.47 -9.94
CA CYS A 28 0.65 4.63 -10.84
C CYS A 28 2.07 5.16 -11.09
N GLN A 29 2.23 6.48 -11.26
CA GLN A 29 3.52 7.10 -11.53
C GLN A 29 4.37 7.35 -10.27
N HIS A 30 3.72 7.57 -9.12
CA HIS A 30 4.40 8.00 -7.89
C HIS A 30 4.71 6.84 -6.95
N GLN A 31 3.92 5.77 -6.98
CA GLN A 31 4.14 4.61 -6.13
C GLN A 31 5.50 3.94 -6.32
N PRO A 32 6.01 3.72 -7.56
CA PRO A 32 7.34 3.16 -7.75
C PRO A 32 8.44 3.98 -7.05
N HIS A 33 8.38 5.31 -7.17
CA HIS A 33 9.36 6.21 -6.55
C HIS A 33 9.25 6.22 -5.02
N LYS A 34 8.02 6.19 -4.48
CA LYS A 34 7.77 6.21 -3.03
C LYS A 34 8.17 4.91 -2.34
N GLN A 35 8.13 3.79 -3.06
CA GLN A 35 8.44 2.47 -2.55
C GLN A 35 9.87 2.02 -2.91
N PHE A 36 10.69 2.91 -3.50
CA PHE A 36 12.02 2.58 -4.01
C PHE A 36 12.93 1.91 -2.98
N PHE A 37 12.91 2.38 -1.72
CA PHE A 37 13.72 1.81 -0.65
C PHE A 37 13.01 0.70 0.14
N GLN A 38 11.81 0.30 -0.25
CA GLN A 38 11.10 -0.78 0.43
C GLN A 38 11.53 -2.13 -0.13
N GLN A 39 11.80 -3.09 0.75
CA GLN A 39 12.10 -4.47 0.40
C GLN A 39 10.95 -5.12 -0.39
N THR A 40 9.70 -4.72 -0.10
CA THR A 40 8.48 -5.18 -0.77
C THR A 40 7.78 -4.03 -1.45
N VAL A 41 7.46 -4.20 -2.74
CA VAL A 41 6.65 -3.26 -3.52
C VAL A 41 5.20 -3.74 -3.54
N HIS A 42 4.30 -2.88 -3.06
CA HIS A 42 2.86 -3.07 -3.14
C HIS A 42 2.35 -2.43 -4.42
N ALA A 43 1.98 -3.26 -5.38
CA ALA A 43 1.37 -2.86 -6.65
C ALA A 43 0.05 -3.62 -6.85
N PRO A 44 -0.93 -3.02 -7.53
CA PRO A 44 -2.17 -3.72 -7.88
C PRO A 44 -1.88 -4.86 -8.86
N VAL A 45 -2.47 -6.01 -8.59
CA VAL A 45 -2.56 -7.15 -9.50
C VAL A 45 -4.03 -7.35 -9.82
N ASP A 46 -4.40 -7.25 -11.10
CA ASP A 46 -5.79 -7.33 -11.56
C ASP A 46 -6.77 -6.40 -10.81
N GLY A 47 -6.29 -5.19 -10.48
CA GLY A 47 -7.07 -4.18 -9.78
C GLY A 47 -7.16 -4.36 -8.25
N VAL A 48 -6.48 -5.37 -7.69
CA VAL A 48 -6.49 -5.67 -6.25
C VAL A 48 -5.09 -5.45 -5.66
N ILE A 49 -5.02 -4.80 -4.50
CA ILE A 49 -3.78 -4.65 -3.72
C ILE A 49 -3.93 -5.45 -2.43
N ALA A 50 -2.97 -6.33 -2.15
CA ALA A 50 -2.95 -7.10 -0.91
C ALA A 50 -2.64 -6.21 0.29
N LEU A 51 -3.37 -6.41 1.39
CA LEU A 51 -3.05 -5.80 2.68
C LEU A 51 -1.83 -6.52 3.30
N PRO A 52 -0.82 -5.82 3.83
CA PRO A 52 0.30 -6.47 4.49
C PRO A 52 -0.14 -7.16 5.80
N ASP A 53 0.36 -8.37 6.03
CA ASP A 53 0.13 -9.12 7.28
C ASP A 53 1.22 -8.86 8.35
N ALA A 54 2.30 -8.17 7.97
CA ALA A 54 3.38 -7.83 8.89
C ALA A 54 2.96 -6.75 9.91
N PRO A 55 3.56 -6.73 11.11
CA PRO A 55 3.21 -5.74 12.14
C PRO A 55 3.40 -4.28 11.70
N GLY A 56 2.62 -3.39 12.30
CA GLY A 56 2.69 -1.95 12.04
C GLY A 56 2.22 -1.61 10.63
N LEU A 57 3.07 -0.94 9.85
CA LEU A 57 2.80 -0.63 8.43
C LEU A 57 3.31 -1.71 7.46
N GLY A 58 3.97 -2.75 7.97
CA GLY A 58 4.60 -3.78 7.13
C GLY A 58 5.74 -3.28 6.24
N ILE A 59 6.37 -2.14 6.58
CA ILE A 59 7.50 -1.59 5.82
C ILE A 59 8.81 -2.20 6.33
N GLU A 60 9.52 -2.85 5.42
CA GLU A 60 10.93 -3.22 5.58
C GLU A 60 11.74 -2.48 4.52
N LEU A 61 12.92 -1.98 4.89
CA LEU A 61 13.80 -1.28 3.95
C LEU A 61 14.72 -2.27 3.25
N ASP A 62 14.88 -2.11 1.94
CA ASP A 62 15.94 -2.77 1.18
C ASP A 62 17.29 -2.27 1.70
N ARG A 63 18.17 -3.21 2.05
CA ARG A 63 19.49 -2.96 2.63
C ARG A 63 20.62 -3.11 1.62
N ALA A 64 20.31 -3.35 0.34
CA ALA A 64 21.31 -3.33 -0.71
C ALA A 64 22.05 -1.96 -0.68
N PRO A 65 23.40 -1.97 -0.77
CA PRO A 65 24.20 -0.74 -0.75
C PRO A 65 23.97 0.15 -1.98
#